data_AF-G4CSV6-F1
#
_entry.id   AF-G4CSV6-F1
#
_cell.length_a   1.000
_cell.length_b   1.000
_cell.length_c   1.000
_cell.angle_alpha   90.00
_cell.angle_beta   90.00
_cell.angle_gamma   90.00
#
_symmetry.space_group_name_H-M   'P 1'
#
loop_
_entity.id
_entity.type
_entity.pdbx_description
1 polymer ?
#
loop_
_entity_poly.entity_id
_entity_poly.type
_entity_poly.pdbx_seq_one_letter_code
_entity_poly.pdbx_strand_id
1 'polypeptide(L)'
;MGALADHVFQSLKEIGINYNVVQHPPALTTEEADRFIKGKEGVRTKALFVPNRKKTAFYLVLTDDAKRLDIEKLTDLLQKNRLSFGSAERLKRKGAEVD
;
A
#
# COMPACT_ATOMS: atom_id res chain seq x y z
N MET A 1 -14.55 6.90 -12.97
CA MET A 1 -13.39 6.80 -12.06
C MET A 1 -13.01 8.20 -11.62
N GLY A 2 -12.40 8.37 -10.45
CA GLY A 2 -11.97 9.70 -9.99
C GLY A 2 -10.71 10.16 -10.72
N ALA A 3 -10.47 11.47 -10.77
CA ALA A 3 -9.35 12.09 -11.50
C ALA A 3 -7.96 11.50 -11.17
N LEU A 4 -7.76 11.02 -9.92
CA LEU A 4 -6.51 10.37 -9.52
C LEU A 4 -6.28 9.03 -10.21
N ALA A 5 -7.33 8.21 -10.33
CA ALA A 5 -7.23 6.90 -10.99
C ALA A 5 -6.92 7.07 -12.49
N ASP A 6 -7.53 8.08 -13.12
CA ASP A 6 -7.29 8.39 -14.54
C ASP A 6 -5.82 8.78 -14.77
N HIS A 7 -5.23 9.59 -13.88
CA HIS A 7 -3.81 9.94 -13.94
C HIS A 7 -2.91 8.71 -13.81
N VAL A 8 -3.19 7.80 -12.88
CA VAL A 8 -2.39 6.57 -12.68
C VAL A 8 -2.43 5.68 -13.92
N PHE A 9 -3.60 5.44 -14.49
CA PHE A 9 -3.73 4.61 -15.69
C PHE A 9 -3.06 5.22 -16.91
N GLN A 10 -3.14 6.53 -17.06
CA GLN A 10 -2.43 7.22 -18.12
C GLN A 10 -0.91 7.07 -17.94
N SER A 11 -0.38 7.24 -16.73
CA SER A 11 1.05 7.01 -16.46
C SER A 11 1.47 5.56 -16.75
N LEU A 12 0.69 4.55 -16.34
CA LEU A 12 0.97 3.15 -16.62
C LEU A 12 1.00 2.87 -18.14
N LYS A 13 0.08 3.47 -18.89
CA LYS A 13 0.03 3.38 -20.35
C LYS A 13 1.26 4.02 -21.00
N GLU A 14 1.66 5.20 -20.54
CA GLU A 14 2.84 5.93 -21.08
C GLU A 14 4.14 5.16 -20.89
N ILE A 15 4.29 4.45 -19.77
CA ILE A 15 5.48 3.61 -19.51
C ILE A 15 5.34 2.17 -19.99
N GLY A 16 4.25 1.83 -20.69
CA GLY A 16 4.05 0.51 -21.31
C GLY A 16 3.77 -0.64 -20.33
N ILE A 17 3.25 -0.36 -19.13
CA ILE A 17 2.87 -1.39 -18.16
C ILE A 17 1.43 -1.85 -18.43
N ASN A 18 1.30 -3.12 -18.80
CA ASN A 18 -0.01 -3.77 -18.93
C ASN A 18 -0.62 -4.03 -17.55
N TYR A 19 -1.94 -3.82 -17.43
CA TYR A 19 -2.67 -4.02 -16.17
C TYR A 19 -4.07 -4.57 -16.42
N ASN A 20 -4.61 -5.26 -15.42
CA ASN A 20 -5.99 -5.70 -15.37
C ASN A 20 -6.70 -5.04 -14.19
N VAL A 21 -7.87 -4.44 -14.42
CA VAL A 21 -8.67 -3.82 -13.35
C VAL A 21 -9.84 -4.72 -12.99
N VAL A 22 -10.00 -5.02 -11.70
CA VAL A 22 -11.20 -5.66 -11.16
C VAL A 22 -12.05 -4.60 -10.48
N GLN A 23 -13.22 -4.29 -11.06
CA GLN A 23 -14.19 -3.41 -10.41
C GLN A 23 -15.07 -4.23 -9.46
N HIS A 24 -15.21 -3.76 -8.22
CA HIS A 24 -16.06 -4.39 -7.21
C HIS A 24 -16.70 -3.34 -6.28
N PRO A 25 -17.83 -3.65 -5.62
CA PRO A 25 -18.35 -2.84 -4.53
C PRO A 25 -17.35 -2.76 -3.36
N PRO A 26 -17.44 -1.75 -2.47
CA PRO A 26 -16.59 -1.69 -1.28
C PRO A 26 -16.59 -3.01 -0.50
N ALA A 27 -15.41 -3.52 -0.18
CA ALA A 27 -15.22 -4.71 0.64
C ALA A 27 -14.74 -4.26 2.03
N LEU A 28 -15.42 -4.68 3.09
CA LEU A 28 -15.08 -4.30 4.47
C LEU A 28 -14.27 -5.39 5.19
N THR A 29 -14.20 -6.58 4.59
CA THR A 29 -13.47 -7.73 5.13
C THR A 29 -12.46 -8.26 4.13
N THR A 30 -11.41 -8.89 4.64
CA THR A 30 -10.38 -9.55 3.82
C THR A 30 -11.00 -10.62 2.94
N GLU A 31 -11.95 -11.39 3.49
CA GLU A 31 -12.65 -12.48 2.83
C GLU A 31 -13.57 -11.99 1.71
N GLU A 32 -14.17 -10.81 1.84
CA GLU A 32 -14.92 -10.15 0.76
C GLU A 32 -14.00 -9.76 -0.39
N ALA A 33 -12.89 -9.09 -0.08
CA ALA A 33 -11.91 -8.68 -1.08
C ALA A 33 -11.33 -9.88 -1.84
N ASP A 34 -11.01 -10.98 -1.15
CA ASP A 34 -10.45 -12.19 -1.77
C ASP A 34 -11.40 -12.83 -2.79
N ARG A 35 -12.72 -12.74 -2.60
CA ARG A 35 -13.69 -13.28 -3.55
C ARG A 35 -13.63 -12.58 -4.90
N PHE A 36 -13.38 -11.28 -4.93
CA PHE A 36 -13.35 -10.50 -6.17
C PHE A 36 -12.10 -10.79 -7.02
N ILE A 37 -11.00 -11.21 -6.39
CA ILE A 37 -9.73 -11.48 -7.07
C ILE A 37 -9.45 -12.98 -7.25
N LYS A 38 -10.40 -13.86 -6.90
CA LYS A 38 -10.24 -15.31 -7.01
C LYS A 38 -9.92 -15.71 -8.46
N GLY A 39 -8.83 -16.47 -8.64
CA GLY A 39 -8.39 -16.97 -9.95
C GLY A 39 -7.67 -15.92 -10.81
N LYS A 40 -7.40 -14.71 -10.28
CA LYS A 40 -6.50 -13.75 -10.91
C LYS A 40 -5.06 -14.08 -10.55
N GLU A 41 -4.18 -13.97 -11.52
CA GLU A 41 -2.73 -14.09 -11.28
C GLU A 41 -2.23 -12.88 -10.48
N GLY A 42 -1.32 -13.14 -9.54
CA GLY A 42 -0.71 -12.12 -8.69
C GLY A 42 -0.68 -12.53 -7.22
N VAL A 43 0.01 -11.72 -6.42
CA VAL A 43 0.10 -11.87 -4.97
C VAL A 43 -0.65 -10.71 -4.33
N ARG A 44 -1.51 -11.00 -3.35
CA ARG A 44 -2.16 -9.96 -2.55
C ARG A 44 -1.09 -9.22 -1.76
N THR A 45 -0.98 -7.92 -1.99
CA THR A 45 -0.04 -7.05 -1.29
C THR A 45 -0.75 -6.17 -0.28
N LYS A 46 -0.11 -5.89 0.85
CA LYS A 46 -0.47 -4.82 1.77
C LYS A 46 0.59 -3.72 1.73
N ALA A 47 0.14 -2.48 1.92
CA ALA A 47 0.99 -1.31 2.01
C ALA A 47 0.96 -0.78 3.45
N LEU A 48 2.14 -0.61 4.06
CA LEU A 48 2.27 -0.17 5.44
C LEU A 48 2.99 1.18 5.49
N PHE A 49 2.34 2.18 6.10
CA PHE A 49 2.94 3.50 6.29
C PHE A 49 3.72 3.57 7.59
N VAL A 50 5.04 3.69 7.49
CA VAL A 50 5.99 3.55 8.61
C VAL A 50 6.94 4.74 8.65
N PRO A 51 6.67 5.81 9.40
CA PRO A 51 7.64 6.87 9.65
C PRO A 51 8.68 6.48 10.71
N ASN A 52 9.82 7.18 10.70
CA ASN A 52 10.76 7.13 11.82
C ASN A 52 10.21 7.83 13.07
N ARG A 53 10.78 7.55 14.25
CA ARG A 53 10.34 8.16 15.52
C ARG A 53 10.27 9.70 15.48
N LYS A 54 11.26 10.35 14.85
CA LYS A 54 11.32 11.81 14.72
C LYS A 54 10.37 12.39 13.67
N LYS A 55 9.64 11.54 12.92
CA LYS A 55 8.74 11.92 11.82
C LYS A 55 9.41 12.80 10.75
N THR A 56 10.71 12.61 10.55
CA THR A 56 11.51 13.30 9.52
C THR A 56 11.69 12.45 8.27
N ALA A 57 11.52 11.13 8.38
CA ALA A 57 11.55 10.19 7.26
C ALA A 57 10.28 9.33 7.27
N PHE A 58 9.80 9.00 6.07
CA PHE A 58 8.55 8.31 5.83
C PHE A 58 8.78 7.16 4.86
N TYR A 59 8.31 5.97 5.20
CA TYR A 59 8.44 4.78 4.37
C TYR A 59 7.05 4.23 4.04
N LEU A 60 6.87 3.77 2.80
CA LEU A 60 5.76 2.94 2.39
C LEU A 60 6.32 1.54 2.13
N VAL A 61 5.97 0.58 2.98
CA VAL A 61 6.46 -0.80 2.87
C VAL A 61 5.41 -1.62 2.14
N LEU A 62 5.77 -2.09 0.94
CA LEU A 62 4.95 -3.03 0.17
C LEU A 62 5.41 -4.45 0.47
N THR A 63 4.48 -5.32 0.83
CA THR A 63 4.78 -6.71 1.17
C THR A 63 3.58 -7.59 0.90
N ASP A 64 3.81 -8.88 0.70
CA ASP A 64 2.75 -9.89 0.63
C ASP A 64 1.88 -9.82 1.90
N ASP A 65 0.58 -10.02 1.72
CA ASP A 65 -0.39 -9.88 2.81
C ASP A 65 -0.15 -10.91 3.92
N ALA A 66 0.23 -12.14 3.55
CA ALA A 66 0.57 -13.21 4.48
C ALA A 66 1.89 -12.98 5.24
N LYS A 67 2.78 -12.12 4.73
CA LYS A 67 4.09 -11.91 5.35
C LYS A 67 3.95 -11.05 6.61
N ARG A 68 4.46 -11.57 7.73
CA ARG A 68 4.59 -10.79 8.96
C ARG A 68 5.78 -9.84 8.81
N LEU A 69 5.53 -8.55 8.96
CA LEU A 69 6.59 -7.56 8.94
C LEU A 69 7.30 -7.51 10.30
N ASP A 70 8.61 -7.69 10.28
CA ASP A 70 9.49 -7.52 11.43
C ASP A 70 10.03 -6.07 11.45
N ILE A 71 9.49 -5.26 12.35
CA ILE A 71 9.83 -3.83 12.44
C ILE A 71 11.23 -3.63 13.02
N GLU A 72 11.73 -4.54 13.85
CA GLU A 72 13.08 -4.45 14.42
C GLU A 72 14.11 -4.68 13.34
N LYS A 73 13.98 -5.77 12.58
CA LYS A 73 14.85 -6.04 11.41
C LYS A 73 14.77 -4.93 10.38
N LEU A 74 13.58 -4.38 10.11
CA LEU A 74 13.44 -3.25 9.20
C LEU A 74 14.16 -1.99 9.72
N THR A 75 14.11 -1.75 11.03
CA THR A 75 14.82 -0.63 11.66
C THR A 75 16.33 -0.79 11.49
N ASP A 76 16.85 -2.00 11.71
CA ASP A 76 18.27 -2.33 11.55
C ASP A 76 18.73 -2.17 10.10
N LEU A 77 17.96 -2.70 9.14
CA LEU A 77 18.25 -2.61 7.70
C LEU A 77 18.31 -1.16 7.21
N LEU A 78 17.43 -0.29 7.70
CA LEU A 78 17.39 1.11 7.30
C LEU A 78 18.41 1.98 8.06
N GLN A 79 19.12 1.40 9.05
CA GLN A 79 20.06 2.10 9.94
C GLN A 79 19.44 3.37 10.56
N LYS A 80 18.17 3.30 10.96
CA LYS A 80 17.43 4.45 11.50
C LYS A 80 17.07 4.27 12.97
N ASN A 81 16.71 5.39 13.60
CA ASN A 81 15.96 5.39 14.85
C ASN A 81 14.68 4.54 14.71
N ARG A 82 14.22 3.96 15.84
CA ARG A 82 13.01 3.15 15.96
C ARG A 82 11.87 3.56 15.00
N LEU A 83 11.41 2.61 14.20
CA LEU A 83 10.27 2.77 13.30
C LEU A 83 8.96 2.49 14.03
N SER A 84 7.88 3.12 13.57
CA SER A 84 6.52 2.85 14.07
C SER A 84 5.50 3.09 12.97
N PHE A 85 4.32 2.47 13.07
CA PHE A 85 3.21 2.81 12.19
C PHE A 85 2.86 4.31 12.24
N GLY A 86 2.46 4.85 11.10
CA GLY A 86 1.99 6.22 10.95
C GLY A 86 0.50 6.33 11.21
N SER A 87 0.04 7.52 11.60
CA SER A 87 -1.39 7.78 11.78
C SER A 87 -2.09 8.05 10.45
N ALA A 88 -3.39 7.74 10.38
CA ALA A 88 -4.23 8.03 9.22
C ALA A 88 -4.20 9.51 8.81
N GLU A 89 -4.30 10.43 9.78
CA GLU A 89 -4.18 11.88 9.54
C GLU A 89 -2.86 12.27 8.85
N ARG A 90 -1.77 11.58 9.17
CA ARG A 90 -0.45 11.84 8.59
C ARG A 90 -0.30 11.22 7.21
N LEU A 91 -0.92 10.07 6.97
CA LEU A 91 -1.02 9.48 5.63
C LEU A 91 -1.81 10.43 4.71
N LYS A 92 -2.92 11.00 5.20
CA LYS A 92 -3.72 12.00 4.48
C LYS A 92 -2.91 13.22 4.07
N ARG A 93 -2.09 13.77 4.99
CA ARG A 93 -1.15 14.85 4.66
C ARG A 93 -0.09 14.47 3.61
N LYS A 94 0.15 13.18 3.39
CA LYS A 94 1.06 12.65 2.37
C LYS A 94 0.34 12.25 1.07
N GLY A 95 -0.98 12.51 0.96
CA GLY A 95 -1.75 12.30 -0.26
C GLY A 95 -2.37 10.91 -0.41
N ALA A 96 -2.46 10.13 0.66
CA ALA A 96 -3.14 8.83 0.67
C ALA A 96 -4.08 8.73 1.87
N GLU A 97 -5.08 7.86 1.81
CA GLU A 97 -6.01 7.62 2.91
C GLU A 97 -6.07 6.12 3.22
N VAL A 98 -6.60 5.78 4.40
CA VAL A 98 -6.84 4.38 4.75
C VAL A 98 -8.24 4.06 4.24
N ASP A 99 -8.36 2.98 3.47
CA ASP A 99 -9.64 2.47 2.94
C ASP A 99 -10.54 1.90 4.06
#